data_AF-A0A9E7B487-F1
#
_entry.id   AF-A0A9E7B487-F1
#
_cell.length_a   1.000
_cell.length_b   1.000
_cell.length_c   1.000
_cell.angle_alpha   90.00
_cell.angle_beta   90.00
_cell.angle_gamma   90.00
#
_symmetry.space_group_name_H-M   'P 1'
#
loop_
_entity.id
_entity.type
_entity.pdbx_description
1 polymer ?
#
loop_
_entity_poly.entity_id
_entity_poly.type
_entity_poly.pdbx_seq_one_letter_code
_entity_poly.pdbx_strand_id
1 'polypeptide(L)'
;MDKIRAYLRQPVNWIIPLIILSALYYPFIKWLLCLHETIEVIQAYGIFAAVISGLAFIAFLDATRLQRIQLEKQAEEIQLQRDDLKIQHELLEQTIQESREQNRTIALQRFENTFFNLLRNVHTGLEYVQYFEGKVGSRGKLCFVKVYEKQNKTWWNLVKSELNLSEEQLQLERLGNFKIYNENFKYLLNNYLIHLKKSFFNQNQSYFDTIIATIILVKNNQSLLKSDVNIYLQFISAQLTIYEKWALFLYLEIENHHSKSTIFGMNFFEHLQDLHFADARILHDILTFKHSEEINNLDFLT
;
A
#
# COMPACT_ATOMS: atom_id res chain seq x y z
N MET A 1 -26.95 31.32 20.00
CA MET A 1 -27.58 32.65 19.84
C MET A 1 -28.05 33.27 21.16
N ASP A 2 -27.90 32.59 22.31
CA ASP A 2 -28.44 33.09 23.60
C ASP A 2 -27.58 34.11 24.34
N LYS A 3 -26.28 34.23 24.03
CA LYS A 3 -25.40 35.25 24.65
C LYS A 3 -25.67 36.68 24.15
N ILE A 4 -26.27 36.85 22.96
CA ILE A 4 -26.58 38.18 22.39
C ILE A 4 -27.88 38.75 23.02
N ARG A 5 -28.80 37.91 23.50
CA ARG A 5 -30.02 38.38 24.20
C ARG A 5 -29.77 38.85 25.64
N ALA A 6 -28.67 38.44 26.27
CA ALA A 6 -28.33 38.87 27.63
C ALA A 6 -27.76 40.31 27.69
N TYR A 7 -27.18 40.82 26.59
CA TYR A 7 -26.56 42.14 26.56
C TYR A 7 -27.55 43.29 26.29
N LEU A 8 -28.73 42.99 25.73
CA LEU A 8 -29.76 43.98 25.36
C LEU A 8 -30.74 44.34 26.51
N ARG A 9 -30.46 43.89 27.74
CA ARG A 9 -31.36 44.05 28.89
C ARG A 9 -30.71 44.76 30.09
N GLN A 10 -29.93 45.81 29.84
CA GLN A 10 -29.60 46.79 30.88
C GLN A 10 -30.36 48.10 30.61
N PRO A 11 -31.35 48.47 31.43
CA PRO A 11 -32.06 49.72 31.29
C PRO A 11 -31.26 50.85 31.94
N VAL A 12 -31.12 51.97 31.23
CA VAL A 12 -31.27 53.34 31.78
C VAL A 12 -30.31 53.77 32.91
N ASN A 13 -29.15 53.14 33.12
CA ASN A 13 -28.18 53.63 34.13
C ASN A 13 -27.35 54.86 33.71
N TRP A 14 -27.49 55.34 32.47
CA TRP A 14 -26.70 56.45 31.93
C TRP A 14 -27.43 57.80 32.06
N ILE A 15 -28.76 57.80 32.26
CA ILE A 15 -29.56 59.04 32.36
C ILE A 15 -29.37 59.71 33.72
N ILE A 16 -29.27 58.93 34.80
CA ILE A 16 -29.05 59.43 36.16
C ILE A 16 -27.74 60.23 36.28
N PRO A 17 -26.57 59.73 35.83
CA PRO A 17 -25.34 60.53 35.87
C PRO A 17 -25.43 61.78 34.98
N LEU A 18 -26.19 61.76 33.87
CA LEU A 18 -26.37 62.90 32.98
C LEU A 18 -27.24 64.01 33.60
N ILE A 19 -28.29 63.63 34.34
CA ILE A 19 -29.11 64.56 35.14
C ILE A 19 -28.31 65.14 36.31
N ILE A 20 -27.51 64.32 37.00
CA ILE A 20 -26.64 64.79 38.09
C ILE A 20 -25.56 65.74 37.55
N LEU A 21 -24.95 65.44 36.39
CA LEU A 21 -23.98 66.33 35.74
C LEU A 21 -24.62 67.68 35.38
N SER A 22 -25.83 67.65 34.80
CA SER A 22 -26.62 68.83 34.44
C SER A 22 -26.97 69.70 35.66
N ALA A 23 -27.45 69.06 36.74
CA ALA A 23 -27.84 69.73 37.96
C ALA A 23 -26.65 70.37 38.71
N LEU A 24 -25.44 69.81 38.57
CA LEU A 24 -24.21 70.40 39.11
C LEU A 24 -23.61 71.46 38.18
N TYR A 25 -23.83 71.36 36.86
CA TYR A 25 -23.28 72.28 35.86
C TYR A 25 -23.92 73.68 35.93
N TYR A 26 -25.23 73.77 36.14
CA TYR A 26 -25.94 75.05 36.23
C TYR A 26 -25.49 75.96 37.40
N PRO A 27 -25.41 75.49 38.66
CA PRO A 27 -24.88 76.30 39.75
C PRO A 27 -23.39 76.58 39.59
N PHE A 28 -22.61 75.67 38.98
CA PHE A 28 -21.19 75.89 38.68
C PHE A 28 -20.99 77.03 37.68
N ILE A 29 -21.75 77.08 36.57
CA ILE A 29 -21.70 78.21 35.62
C ILE A 29 -22.17 79.50 36.26
N LYS A 30 -23.23 79.47 37.09
CA LYS A 30 -23.74 80.68 37.75
C LYS A 30 -22.75 81.23 38.78
N TRP A 31 -22.06 80.35 39.50
CA TRP A 31 -20.95 80.68 40.37
C TRP A 31 -19.76 81.25 39.58
N LEU A 32 -19.40 80.63 38.44
CA LEU A 32 -18.30 81.05 37.56
C LEU A 32 -18.56 82.41 36.90
N LEU A 33 -19.81 82.71 36.54
CA LEU A 33 -20.23 84.03 36.06
C LEU A 33 -20.24 85.10 37.17
N CYS A 34 -20.55 84.74 38.42
CA CYS A 34 -20.51 85.65 39.56
C CYS A 34 -19.08 85.98 40.04
N LEU A 35 -18.11 85.17 39.61
CA LEU A 35 -16.73 85.19 40.06
C LEU A 35 -15.80 86.04 39.18
N HIS A 36 -16.30 86.56 38.07
CA HIS A 36 -15.53 87.28 37.05
C HIS A 36 -14.94 88.63 37.51
N GLU A 37 -15.32 89.13 38.70
CA GLU A 37 -14.93 90.48 39.17
C GLU A 37 -13.85 90.53 40.28
N THR A 38 -13.19 89.43 40.67
CA THR A 38 -12.16 89.50 41.75
C THR A 38 -10.88 88.72 41.47
N ILE A 39 -9.73 89.34 41.78
CA ILE A 39 -8.37 88.80 41.58
C ILE A 39 -8.09 87.57 42.48
N GLU A 40 -8.71 87.49 43.66
CA GLU A 40 -8.55 86.36 44.62
C GLU A 40 -9.14 85.03 44.08
N VAL A 41 -10.11 85.14 43.18
CA VAL A 41 -10.84 84.00 42.62
C VAL A 41 -10.05 83.34 41.50
N ILE A 42 -9.33 84.13 40.72
CA ILE A 42 -8.37 83.63 39.72
C ILE A 42 -7.29 82.78 40.41
N GLN A 43 -6.87 83.17 41.62
CA GLN A 43 -5.93 82.40 42.42
C GLN A 43 -6.56 81.09 42.96
N ALA A 44 -7.80 81.12 43.45
CA ALA A 44 -8.52 79.93 43.91
C ALA A 44 -8.80 78.91 42.77
N TYR A 45 -9.14 79.40 41.57
CA TYR A 45 -9.26 78.55 40.37
C TYR A 45 -7.92 77.92 39.97
N GLY A 46 -6.81 78.65 40.08
CA GLY A 46 -5.47 78.11 39.85
C GLY A 46 -5.12 76.95 40.80
N ILE A 47 -5.43 77.10 42.10
CA ILE A 47 -5.21 76.05 43.10
C ILE A 47 -6.12 74.84 42.82
N PHE A 48 -7.39 75.06 42.51
CA PHE A 48 -8.34 73.98 42.21
C PHE A 48 -7.97 73.22 40.92
N ALA A 49 -7.59 73.93 39.87
CA ALA A 49 -7.09 73.34 38.63
C ALA A 49 -5.78 72.55 38.85
N ALA A 50 -4.89 73.02 39.73
CA ALA A 50 -3.67 72.31 40.11
C ALA A 50 -3.97 71.01 40.87
N VAL A 51 -4.97 71.00 41.78
CA VAL A 51 -5.39 69.79 42.50
C VAL A 51 -6.05 68.77 41.55
N ILE A 52 -6.95 69.22 40.67
CA ILE A 52 -7.61 68.33 39.70
C ILE A 52 -6.58 67.73 38.73
N SER A 53 -5.65 68.54 38.22
CA SER A 53 -4.60 68.05 37.33
C SER A 53 -3.64 67.07 38.04
N GLY A 54 -3.31 67.32 39.31
CA GLY A 54 -2.54 66.39 40.14
C GLY A 54 -3.25 65.05 40.35
N LEU A 55 -4.55 65.06 40.65
CA LEU A 55 -5.36 63.83 40.80
C LEU A 55 -5.54 63.09 39.46
N ALA A 56 -5.78 63.80 38.37
CA ALA A 56 -5.84 63.22 37.03
C ALA A 56 -4.50 62.57 36.64
N PHE A 57 -3.38 63.18 37.02
CA PHE A 57 -2.05 62.62 36.82
C PHE A 57 -1.82 61.35 37.64
N ILE A 58 -2.25 61.31 38.91
CA ILE A 58 -2.20 60.09 39.74
C ILE A 58 -3.06 58.98 39.13
N ALA A 59 -4.29 59.28 38.71
CA ALA A 59 -5.17 58.33 38.04
C ALA A 59 -4.55 57.80 36.73
N PHE A 60 -3.87 58.66 35.96
CA PHE A 60 -3.12 58.26 34.78
C PHE A 60 -1.95 57.34 35.11
N LEU A 61 -1.17 57.64 36.15
CA LEU A 61 -0.08 56.77 36.62
C LEU A 61 -0.59 55.40 37.07
N ASP A 62 -1.72 55.34 37.77
CA ASP A 62 -2.32 54.07 38.18
C ASP A 62 -2.86 53.29 36.97
N ALA A 63 -3.54 53.96 36.04
CA ALA A 63 -4.00 53.36 34.79
C ALA A 63 -2.85 52.78 33.95
N THR A 64 -1.73 53.50 33.83
CA THR A 64 -0.54 52.99 33.11
C THR A 64 0.11 51.80 33.82
N ARG A 65 0.10 51.77 35.17
CA ARG A 65 0.53 50.59 35.94
C ARG A 65 -0.36 49.39 35.68
N LEU A 66 -1.68 49.57 35.70
CA LEU A 66 -2.65 48.51 35.41
C LEU A 66 -2.50 47.98 33.97
N GLN A 67 -2.30 48.86 32.99
CA GLN A 67 -2.03 48.48 31.60
C GLN A 67 -0.77 47.61 31.47
N ARG A 68 0.32 47.93 32.18
CA ARG A 68 1.54 47.10 32.18
C ARG A 68 1.29 45.71 32.72
N ILE A 69 0.61 45.60 33.87
CA ILE A 69 0.26 44.30 34.47
C ILE A 69 -0.62 43.47 33.51
N GLN A 70 -1.55 44.11 32.81
CA GLN A 70 -2.40 43.43 31.83
C GLN A 70 -1.60 42.93 30.62
N LEU A 71 -0.65 43.71 30.11
CA LEU A 71 0.23 43.30 29.01
C LEU A 71 1.15 42.15 29.42
N GLU A 72 1.67 42.16 30.65
CA GLU A 72 2.47 41.06 31.19
C GLU A 72 1.66 39.75 31.24
N LYS A 73 0.42 39.80 31.75
CA LYS A 73 -0.48 38.65 31.75
C LYS A 73 -0.82 38.15 30.35
N GLN A 74 -1.08 39.07 29.41
CA GLN A 74 -1.33 38.69 28.02
C GLN A 74 -0.10 38.04 27.37
N ALA A 75 1.11 38.52 27.67
CA ALA A 75 2.34 37.93 27.17
C ALA A 75 2.53 36.50 27.72
N GLU A 76 2.25 36.29 29.01
CA GLU A 76 2.26 34.97 29.65
C GLU A 76 1.22 34.02 29.02
N GLU A 77 -0.02 34.47 28.82
CA GLU A 77 -1.07 33.68 28.16
C GLU A 77 -0.68 33.30 26.72
N ILE A 78 -0.11 34.24 25.96
CA ILE A 78 0.38 33.97 24.60
C ILE A 78 1.52 32.96 24.62
N GLN A 79 2.41 33.03 25.61
CA GLN A 79 3.49 32.07 25.74
C GLN A 79 2.95 30.66 26.03
N LEU A 80 2.01 30.54 26.98
CA LEU A 80 1.34 29.27 27.28
C LEU A 80 0.62 28.71 26.05
N GLN A 81 -0.12 29.55 25.31
CA GLN A 81 -0.79 29.12 24.06
C GLN A 81 0.21 28.64 23.01
N ARG A 82 1.36 29.30 22.87
CA ARG A 82 2.42 28.87 21.94
C ARG A 82 3.00 27.53 22.34
N ASP A 83 3.20 27.30 23.63
CA ASP A 83 3.76 26.04 24.13
C ASP A 83 2.73 24.90 23.99
N ASP A 84 1.44 25.15 24.26
CA ASP A 84 0.36 24.20 23.98
C ASP A 84 0.29 23.83 22.50
N LEU A 85 0.42 24.81 21.60
CA LEU A 85 0.44 24.57 20.15
C LEU A 85 1.63 23.71 19.73
N LYS A 86 2.83 23.94 20.29
CA LYS A 86 4.00 23.08 20.00
C LYS A 86 3.75 21.64 20.41
N ILE A 87 3.23 21.42 21.62
CA ILE A 87 2.89 20.08 22.11
C ILE A 87 1.85 19.42 21.22
N GLN A 88 0.82 20.15 20.79
CA GLN A 88 -0.19 19.63 19.87
C GLN A 88 0.40 19.25 18.51
N HIS A 89 1.33 20.04 17.98
CA HIS A 89 2.04 19.71 16.74
C HIS A 89 2.87 18.43 16.90
N GLU A 90 3.64 18.30 17.97
CA GLU A 90 4.45 17.10 18.26
C GLU A 90 3.58 15.84 18.40
N LEU A 91 2.47 15.93 19.13
CA LEU A 91 1.51 14.82 19.28
C LEU A 91 0.86 14.44 17.94
N LEU A 92 0.53 15.43 17.11
CA LEU A 92 -0.05 15.19 15.79
C LEU A 92 0.95 14.46 14.88
N GLU A 93 2.23 14.87 14.91
CA GLU A 93 3.29 14.21 14.16
C GLU A 93 3.47 12.75 14.58
N GLN A 94 3.50 12.48 15.90
CA GLN A 94 3.56 11.12 16.44
C GLN A 94 2.34 10.29 16.00
N THR A 95 1.13 10.86 16.11
CA THR A 95 -0.11 10.19 15.69
C THR A 95 -0.10 9.85 14.20
N ILE A 96 0.42 10.75 13.37
CA ILE A 96 0.56 10.50 11.92
C ILE A 96 1.54 9.37 11.67
N GLN A 97 2.66 9.32 12.39
CA GLN A 97 3.64 8.25 12.26
C GLN A 97 3.05 6.89 12.67
N GLU A 98 2.42 6.82 13.83
CA GLU A 98 1.75 5.60 14.30
C GLU A 98 0.66 5.14 13.33
N SER A 99 -0.14 6.07 12.81
CA SER A 99 -1.18 5.77 11.82
C SER A 99 -0.58 5.19 10.54
N ARG A 100 0.56 5.69 10.06
CA ARG A 100 1.27 5.14 8.89
C ARG A 100 1.75 3.71 9.14
N GLU A 101 2.31 3.44 10.31
CA GLU A 101 2.77 2.10 10.69
C GLU A 101 1.60 1.11 10.82
N GLN A 102 0.50 1.53 11.46
CA GLN A 102 -0.73 0.73 11.56
C GLN A 102 -1.32 0.43 10.18
N ASN A 103 -1.40 1.43 9.29
CA ASN A 103 -1.89 1.24 7.93
C ASN A 103 -1.03 0.23 7.16
N ARG A 104 0.29 0.26 7.34
CA ARG A 104 1.19 -0.74 6.76
C ARG A 104 0.91 -2.13 7.31
N THR A 105 0.76 -2.28 8.62
CA THR A 105 0.43 -3.58 9.25
C THR A 105 -0.91 -4.12 8.77
N ILE A 106 -1.94 -3.28 8.67
CA ILE A 106 -3.26 -3.66 8.15
C ILE A 106 -3.17 -4.10 6.69
N ALA A 107 -2.41 -3.39 5.86
CA ALA A 107 -2.20 -3.76 4.47
C ALA A 107 -1.53 -5.15 4.35
N LEU A 108 -0.50 -5.40 5.16
CA LEU A 108 0.19 -6.69 5.21
C LEU A 108 -0.76 -7.81 5.68
N GLN A 109 -1.53 -7.60 6.75
CA GLN A 109 -2.50 -8.58 7.23
C GLN A 109 -3.58 -8.91 6.20
N ARG A 110 -4.09 -7.89 5.48
CA ARG A 110 -5.06 -8.10 4.39
C ARG A 110 -4.46 -8.93 3.26
N PHE A 111 -3.21 -8.65 2.90
CA PHE A 111 -2.48 -9.45 1.94
C PHE A 111 -2.33 -10.89 2.42
N GLU A 112 -1.82 -11.12 3.64
CA GLU A 112 -1.60 -12.45 4.22
C GLU A 112 -2.90 -13.25 4.27
N ASN A 113 -3.99 -12.65 4.73
CA ASN A 113 -5.30 -13.29 4.73
C ASN A 113 -5.74 -13.73 3.33
N THR A 114 -5.55 -12.86 2.32
CA THR A 114 -5.88 -13.17 0.93
C THR A 114 -4.97 -14.27 0.38
N PHE A 115 -3.67 -14.18 0.66
CA PHE A 115 -2.66 -15.16 0.26
C PHE A 115 -2.95 -16.54 0.82
N PHE A 116 -3.19 -16.67 2.12
CA PHE A 116 -3.48 -17.96 2.75
C PHE A 116 -4.83 -18.53 2.31
N ASN A 117 -5.81 -17.69 2.00
CA ASN A 117 -7.08 -18.13 1.42
C ASN A 117 -6.87 -18.70 0.01
N LEU A 118 -6.07 -18.03 -0.84
CA LEU A 118 -5.73 -18.57 -2.17
C LEU A 118 -4.90 -19.84 -2.08
N LEU A 119 -3.94 -19.91 -1.16
CA LEU A 119 -3.13 -21.12 -0.94
C LEU A 119 -4.00 -22.29 -0.49
N ARG A 120 -4.99 -22.05 0.39
CA ARG A 120 -6.01 -23.04 0.74
C ARG A 120 -6.81 -23.48 -0.48
N ASN A 121 -7.21 -22.54 -1.34
CA ASN A 121 -7.93 -22.87 -2.57
C ASN A 121 -7.07 -23.70 -3.54
N VAL A 122 -5.75 -23.49 -3.60
CA VAL A 122 -4.84 -24.37 -4.35
C VAL A 122 -4.88 -25.79 -3.78
N HIS A 123 -4.80 -25.96 -2.46
CA HIS A 123 -4.87 -27.27 -1.82
C HIS A 123 -6.22 -27.96 -2.03
N THR A 124 -7.33 -27.24 -1.88
CA THR A 124 -8.66 -27.77 -2.15
C THR A 124 -8.82 -28.11 -3.64
N GLY A 125 -8.34 -27.24 -4.53
CA GLY A 125 -8.34 -27.46 -5.98
C GLY A 125 -7.55 -28.71 -6.38
N LEU A 126 -6.45 -28.98 -5.69
CA LEU A 126 -5.63 -30.17 -5.90
C LEU A 126 -6.45 -31.46 -5.70
N GLU A 127 -7.32 -31.53 -4.70
CA GLU A 127 -8.17 -32.71 -4.46
C GLU A 127 -9.12 -33.01 -5.62
N TYR A 128 -9.50 -31.96 -6.37
CA TYR A 128 -10.36 -32.06 -7.55
C TYR A 128 -9.59 -32.31 -8.84
N VAL A 129 -8.25 -32.30 -8.83
CA VAL A 129 -7.47 -32.61 -10.03
C VAL A 129 -7.70 -34.07 -10.43
N GLN A 130 -8.07 -34.31 -11.69
CA GLN A 130 -8.35 -35.65 -12.20
C GLN A 130 -7.57 -35.93 -13.47
N TYR A 131 -7.20 -37.19 -13.63
CA TYR A 131 -6.63 -37.72 -14.86
C TYR A 131 -7.22 -39.10 -15.14
N PHE A 132 -7.65 -39.33 -16.38
CA PHE A 132 -8.24 -40.59 -16.81
C PHE A 132 -7.44 -41.20 -17.96
N GLU A 133 -7.03 -42.45 -17.78
CA GLU A 133 -6.48 -43.28 -18.83
C GLU A 133 -7.46 -44.42 -19.12
N GLY A 134 -8.30 -44.23 -20.13
CA GLY A 134 -9.41 -45.15 -20.41
C GLY A 134 -10.41 -45.20 -19.26
N LYS A 135 -10.56 -46.36 -18.61
CA LYS A 135 -11.46 -46.56 -17.46
C LYS A 135 -10.79 -46.32 -16.10
N VAL A 136 -9.46 -46.16 -16.08
CA VAL A 136 -8.70 -46.00 -14.83
C VAL A 136 -8.51 -44.50 -14.58
N GLY A 137 -9.19 -43.99 -13.56
CA GLY A 137 -9.04 -42.62 -13.08
C GLY A 137 -8.01 -42.51 -11.96
N SER A 138 -7.42 -41.34 -11.81
CA SER A 138 -6.63 -40.94 -10.63
C SER A 138 -7.07 -39.55 -10.19
N ARG A 139 -6.83 -39.24 -8.92
CA ARG A 139 -7.17 -37.95 -8.31
C ARG A 139 -6.02 -37.40 -7.48
N GLY A 140 -6.00 -36.08 -7.31
CA GLY A 140 -5.03 -35.41 -6.45
C GLY A 140 -3.59 -35.48 -6.97
N LYS A 141 -2.63 -35.52 -6.03
CA LYS A 141 -1.19 -35.54 -6.33
C LYS A 141 -0.77 -36.70 -7.24
N LEU A 142 -1.44 -37.86 -7.12
CA LEU A 142 -1.14 -39.04 -7.94
C LEU A 142 -1.43 -38.82 -9.43
N CYS A 143 -2.30 -37.87 -9.79
CA CYS A 143 -2.52 -37.51 -11.18
C CYS A 143 -1.24 -37.02 -11.85
N PHE A 144 -0.48 -36.15 -11.18
CA PHE A 144 0.71 -35.55 -11.76
C PHE A 144 1.80 -36.59 -12.03
N VAL A 145 1.97 -37.57 -11.13
CA VAL A 145 2.89 -38.70 -11.32
C VAL A 145 2.49 -39.52 -12.53
N LYS A 146 1.23 -39.92 -12.63
CA LYS A 146 0.75 -40.76 -13.75
C LYS A 146 0.75 -40.03 -15.08
N VAL A 147 0.35 -38.75 -15.10
CA VAL A 147 0.45 -37.91 -16.28
C VAL A 147 1.92 -37.84 -16.69
N TYR A 148 2.82 -37.56 -15.76
CA TYR A 148 4.23 -37.50 -16.07
C TYR A 148 4.74 -38.83 -16.67
N GLU A 149 4.54 -39.97 -16.01
CA GLU A 149 5.00 -41.28 -16.49
C GLU A 149 4.44 -41.62 -17.87
N LYS A 150 3.13 -41.42 -18.05
CA LYS A 150 2.45 -41.71 -19.32
C LYS A 150 2.96 -40.82 -20.44
N GLN A 151 3.06 -39.52 -20.18
CA GLN A 151 3.45 -38.55 -21.17
C GLN A 151 4.93 -38.69 -21.53
N ASN A 152 5.80 -38.97 -20.55
CA ASN A 152 7.21 -39.24 -20.81
C ASN A 152 7.39 -40.47 -21.72
N LYS A 153 6.69 -41.57 -21.41
CA LYS A 153 6.68 -42.76 -22.27
C LYS A 153 6.16 -42.46 -23.68
N THR A 154 5.08 -41.67 -23.78
CA THR A 154 4.45 -41.33 -25.06
C THR A 154 5.37 -40.46 -25.92
N TRP A 155 5.99 -39.44 -25.30
CA TRP A 155 6.95 -38.56 -25.92
C TRP A 155 8.14 -39.33 -26.51
N TRP A 156 8.80 -40.17 -25.70
CA TRP A 156 9.96 -40.91 -26.18
C TRP A 156 9.63 -41.93 -27.27
N ASN A 157 8.43 -42.53 -27.23
CA ASN A 157 7.98 -43.40 -28.31
C ASN A 157 7.79 -42.62 -29.62
N LEU A 158 7.23 -41.40 -29.56
CA LEU A 158 7.08 -40.51 -30.72
C LEU A 158 8.45 -40.09 -31.28
N VAL A 159 9.36 -39.65 -30.42
CA VAL A 159 10.72 -39.27 -30.82
C VAL A 159 11.44 -40.44 -31.47
N LYS A 160 11.36 -41.64 -30.87
CA LYS A 160 11.96 -42.86 -31.41
C LYS A 160 11.41 -43.20 -32.79
N SER A 161 10.09 -43.15 -32.98
CA SER A 161 9.45 -43.49 -34.25
C SER A 161 9.75 -42.47 -35.35
N GLU A 162 9.79 -41.19 -35.02
CA GLU A 162 9.95 -40.11 -36.01
C GLU A 162 11.41 -39.93 -36.44
N LEU A 163 12.35 -40.16 -35.52
CA LEU A 163 13.79 -40.07 -35.80
C LEU A 163 14.41 -41.43 -36.21
N ASN A 164 13.62 -42.50 -36.27
CA ASN A 164 14.08 -43.87 -36.54
C ASN A 164 15.28 -44.28 -35.65
N LEU A 165 15.25 -43.88 -34.37
CA LEU A 165 16.36 -44.14 -33.44
C LEU A 165 16.30 -45.57 -32.90
N SER A 166 17.46 -46.20 -32.79
CA SER A 166 17.63 -47.40 -31.98
C SER A 166 17.48 -47.08 -30.48
N GLU A 167 17.25 -48.11 -29.65
CA GLU A 167 17.11 -47.92 -28.20
C GLU A 167 18.41 -47.38 -27.57
N GLU A 168 19.57 -47.82 -28.06
CA GLU A 168 20.88 -47.34 -27.59
C GLU A 168 21.08 -45.85 -27.93
N GLN A 169 20.70 -45.42 -29.14
CA GLN A 169 20.73 -44.01 -29.52
C GLN A 169 19.77 -43.19 -28.66
N LEU A 170 18.56 -43.69 -28.40
CA LEU A 170 17.59 -43.03 -27.52
C LEU A 170 18.15 -42.82 -26.10
N GLN A 171 18.87 -43.81 -25.56
CA GLN A 171 19.50 -43.71 -24.24
C GLN A 171 20.65 -42.69 -24.23
N LEU A 172 21.48 -42.66 -25.27
CA LEU A 172 22.54 -41.66 -25.40
C LEU A 172 21.98 -40.24 -25.53
N GLU A 173 20.87 -40.07 -26.25
CA GLU A 173 20.16 -38.80 -26.39
C GLU A 173 19.53 -38.35 -25.05
N ARG A 174 18.94 -39.29 -24.28
CA ARG A 174 18.48 -39.03 -22.90
C ARG A 174 19.58 -38.56 -21.96
N LEU A 175 20.84 -38.89 -22.22
CA LEU A 175 21.96 -38.44 -21.37
C LEU A 175 22.43 -37.00 -21.69
N GLY A 176 21.70 -36.28 -22.54
CA GLY A 176 21.91 -34.84 -22.77
C GLY A 176 22.75 -34.49 -23.99
N ASN A 177 22.87 -35.40 -24.96
CA ASN A 177 23.57 -35.17 -26.22
C ASN A 177 22.66 -34.69 -27.37
N PHE A 178 21.51 -34.08 -27.04
CA PHE A 178 20.52 -33.60 -28.01
C PHE A 178 21.10 -32.49 -28.91
N LYS A 179 21.76 -32.89 -30.01
CA LYS A 179 22.22 -32.00 -31.09
C LYS A 179 21.23 -31.86 -32.23
N ILE A 180 20.16 -32.65 -32.23
CA ILE A 180 19.17 -32.66 -33.33
C ILE A 180 18.05 -31.69 -33.00
N TYR A 181 18.36 -30.41 -33.14
CA TYR A 181 17.36 -29.36 -33.16
C TYR A 181 16.93 -29.13 -34.62
N ASN A 182 15.84 -29.77 -35.03
CA ASN A 182 15.26 -29.63 -36.37
C ASN A 182 13.78 -29.23 -36.25
N GLU A 183 13.23 -28.51 -37.23
CA GLU A 183 11.82 -28.13 -37.35
C GLU A 183 10.85 -29.30 -37.08
N ASN A 184 11.23 -30.52 -37.49
CA ASN A 184 10.45 -31.72 -37.20
C ASN A 184 10.23 -31.92 -35.69
N PHE A 185 11.24 -31.62 -34.87
CA PHE A 185 11.15 -31.75 -33.43
C PHE A 185 10.18 -30.72 -32.81
N LYS A 186 10.22 -29.49 -33.31
CA LYS A 186 9.30 -28.41 -32.89
C LYS A 186 7.86 -28.78 -33.22
N TYR A 187 7.62 -29.35 -34.41
CA TYR A 187 6.31 -29.86 -34.80
C TYR A 187 5.83 -30.98 -33.88
N LEU A 188 6.69 -31.95 -33.56
CA LEU A 188 6.35 -33.04 -32.64
C LEU A 188 6.05 -32.54 -31.23
N LEU A 189 6.86 -31.62 -30.71
CA LEU A 189 6.64 -31.02 -29.40
C LEU A 189 5.30 -30.28 -29.36
N ASN A 190 4.98 -29.49 -30.38
CA ASN A 190 3.71 -28.79 -30.45
C ASN A 190 2.52 -29.76 -30.45
N ASN A 191 2.58 -30.83 -31.25
CA ASN A 191 1.53 -31.86 -31.27
C ASN A 191 1.37 -32.54 -29.91
N TYR A 192 2.48 -32.87 -29.25
CA TYR A 192 2.49 -33.43 -27.91
C TYR A 192 1.86 -32.47 -26.89
N LEU A 193 2.22 -31.19 -26.92
CA LEU A 193 1.67 -30.16 -26.03
C LEU A 193 0.17 -29.93 -26.27
N ILE A 194 -0.30 -29.94 -27.53
CA ILE A 194 -1.74 -29.85 -27.88
C ILE A 194 -2.50 -31.04 -27.29
N HIS A 195 -1.95 -32.25 -27.41
CA HIS A 195 -2.56 -33.44 -26.85
C HIS A 195 -2.62 -33.37 -25.31
N LEU A 196 -1.53 -32.94 -24.67
CA LEU A 196 -1.47 -32.76 -23.21
C LEU A 196 -2.47 -31.69 -22.72
N LYS A 197 -2.58 -30.57 -23.45
CA LYS A 197 -3.58 -29.51 -23.20
C LYS A 197 -4.99 -30.09 -23.15
N LYS A 198 -5.37 -30.83 -24.21
CA LYS A 198 -6.71 -31.40 -24.34
C LYS A 198 -6.99 -32.49 -23.30
N SER A 199 -6.02 -33.35 -23.02
CA SER A 199 -6.21 -34.53 -22.17
C SER A 199 -6.12 -34.24 -20.67
N PHE A 200 -5.34 -33.23 -20.26
CA PHE A 200 -5.10 -32.94 -18.85
C PHE A 200 -5.36 -31.48 -18.48
N PHE A 201 -4.75 -30.51 -19.17
CA PHE A 201 -4.81 -29.11 -18.71
C PHE A 201 -6.20 -28.50 -18.80
N ASN A 202 -6.96 -28.73 -19.87
CA ASN A 202 -8.32 -28.19 -20.01
C ASN A 202 -9.26 -28.63 -18.88
N GLN A 203 -9.06 -29.83 -18.33
CA GLN A 203 -9.90 -30.36 -17.24
C GLN A 203 -9.48 -29.81 -15.87
N ASN A 204 -8.23 -29.38 -15.74
CA ASN A 204 -7.60 -28.98 -14.48
C ASN A 204 -7.17 -27.51 -14.50
N GLN A 205 -7.68 -26.73 -15.46
CA GLN A 205 -7.30 -25.33 -15.70
C GLN A 205 -7.43 -24.47 -14.44
N SER A 206 -8.55 -24.61 -13.73
CA SER A 206 -8.84 -23.83 -12.52
C SER A 206 -7.78 -23.98 -11.43
N TYR A 207 -7.17 -25.17 -11.30
CA TYR A 207 -6.09 -25.40 -10.35
C TYR A 207 -4.84 -24.62 -10.72
N PHE A 208 -4.42 -24.68 -12.00
CA PHE A 208 -3.24 -23.94 -12.47
C PHE A 208 -3.46 -22.43 -12.42
N ASP A 209 -4.65 -21.96 -12.82
CA ASP A 209 -5.01 -20.54 -12.77
C ASP A 209 -4.98 -20.01 -11.34
N THR A 210 -5.41 -20.81 -10.35
CA THR A 210 -5.35 -20.43 -8.94
C THR A 210 -3.89 -20.30 -8.45
N ILE A 211 -3.00 -21.22 -8.84
CA ILE A 211 -1.57 -21.12 -8.51
C ILE A 211 -0.97 -19.86 -9.13
N ILE A 212 -1.22 -19.63 -10.42
CA ILE A 212 -0.70 -18.48 -11.15
C ILE A 212 -1.23 -17.18 -10.53
N ALA A 213 -2.53 -17.09 -10.23
CA ALA A 213 -3.12 -15.95 -9.55
C ALA A 213 -2.47 -15.70 -8.18
N THR A 214 -2.16 -16.75 -7.43
CA THR A 214 -1.46 -16.65 -6.14
C THR A 214 -0.05 -16.07 -6.33
N ILE A 215 0.70 -16.56 -7.31
CA ILE A 215 2.05 -16.06 -7.61
C ILE A 215 2.01 -14.59 -8.07
N ILE A 216 1.07 -14.24 -8.95
CA ILE A 216 0.86 -12.86 -9.42
C ILE A 216 0.49 -11.94 -8.26
N LEU A 217 -0.38 -12.39 -7.34
CA LEU A 217 -0.77 -11.63 -6.16
C LEU A 217 0.47 -11.28 -5.33
N VAL A 218 1.35 -12.26 -5.05
CA VAL A 218 2.58 -12.04 -4.29
C VAL A 218 3.48 -11.03 -5.01
N LYS A 219 3.72 -11.21 -6.31
CA LYS A 219 4.65 -10.35 -7.05
C LYS A 219 4.17 -8.90 -7.18
N ASN A 220 2.88 -8.71 -7.45
CA ASN A 220 2.33 -7.40 -7.75
C ASN A 220 1.91 -6.62 -6.50
N ASN A 221 2.06 -7.19 -5.30
CA ASN A 221 1.66 -6.52 -4.07
C ASN A 221 2.66 -5.45 -3.65
N GLN A 222 2.21 -4.19 -3.64
CA GLN A 222 3.04 -3.02 -3.29
C GLN A 222 3.38 -2.93 -1.80
N SER A 223 2.66 -3.64 -0.93
CA SER A 223 2.92 -3.61 0.52
C SER A 223 4.08 -4.49 0.95
N LEU A 224 4.51 -5.42 0.08
CA LEU A 224 5.61 -6.34 0.35
C LEU A 224 6.96 -5.71 0.00
N LEU A 225 7.97 -5.98 0.83
CA LEU A 225 9.36 -5.75 0.44
C LEU A 225 9.81 -6.84 -0.54
N LYS A 226 10.84 -6.54 -1.35
CA LYS A 226 11.42 -7.54 -2.28
C LYS A 226 11.88 -8.81 -1.56
N SER A 227 12.36 -8.70 -0.32
CA SER A 227 12.71 -9.85 0.53
C SER A 227 11.50 -10.73 0.83
N ASP A 228 10.37 -10.11 1.16
CA ASP A 228 9.16 -10.80 1.59
C ASP A 228 8.53 -11.55 0.41
N VAL A 229 8.54 -10.93 -0.78
CA VAL A 229 8.11 -11.57 -2.03
C VAL A 229 8.80 -12.93 -2.22
N ASN A 230 10.12 -13.00 -2.05
CA ASN A 230 10.85 -14.26 -2.19
C ASN A 230 10.44 -15.30 -1.15
N ILE A 231 10.21 -14.89 0.10
CA ILE A 231 9.74 -15.79 1.17
C ILE A 231 8.37 -16.39 0.81
N TYR A 232 7.41 -15.55 0.38
CA TYR A 232 6.08 -16.02 -0.01
C TYR A 232 6.12 -16.95 -1.24
N LEU A 233 6.98 -16.66 -2.21
CA LEU A 233 7.17 -17.53 -3.38
C LEU A 233 7.81 -18.87 -2.99
N GLN A 234 8.77 -18.87 -2.08
CA GLN A 234 9.33 -20.10 -1.51
C GLN A 234 8.26 -20.91 -0.78
N PHE A 235 7.35 -20.26 -0.05
CA PHE A 235 6.21 -20.95 0.56
C PHE A 235 5.32 -21.63 -0.48
N ILE A 236 4.92 -20.92 -1.55
CA ILE A 236 4.15 -21.53 -2.65
C ILE A 236 4.93 -22.70 -3.26
N SER A 237 6.20 -22.50 -3.58
CA SER A 237 7.07 -23.51 -4.20
C SER A 237 7.21 -24.75 -3.33
N ALA A 238 7.32 -24.60 -2.00
CA ALA A 238 7.41 -25.71 -1.06
C ALA A 238 6.11 -26.54 -0.96
N GLN A 239 4.95 -25.95 -1.28
CA GLN A 239 3.67 -26.68 -1.28
C GLN A 239 3.48 -27.56 -2.51
N LEU A 240 4.18 -27.27 -3.62
CA LEU A 240 4.06 -28.02 -4.87
C LEU A 240 5.06 -29.17 -4.93
N THR A 241 4.59 -30.36 -5.28
CA THR A 241 5.49 -31.46 -5.61
C THR A 241 6.25 -31.18 -6.89
N ILE A 242 7.32 -31.94 -7.11
CA ILE A 242 8.16 -31.76 -8.28
C ILE A 242 7.42 -32.03 -9.60
N TYR A 243 6.45 -32.96 -9.59
CA TYR A 243 5.58 -33.25 -10.74
C TYR A 243 4.52 -32.16 -10.96
N GLU A 244 4.01 -31.54 -9.89
CA GLU A 244 3.15 -30.35 -9.99
C GLU A 244 3.91 -29.18 -10.61
N LYS A 245 5.17 -28.94 -10.20
CA LYS A 245 6.03 -27.91 -10.79
C LYS A 245 6.29 -28.16 -12.27
N TRP A 246 6.59 -29.41 -12.65
CA TRP A 246 6.75 -29.80 -14.06
C TRP A 246 5.46 -29.55 -14.87
N ALA A 247 4.30 -29.94 -14.34
CA ALA A 247 3.03 -29.72 -15.02
C ALA A 247 2.69 -28.22 -15.13
N LEU A 248 2.97 -27.43 -14.09
CA LEU A 248 2.79 -25.97 -14.10
C LEU A 248 3.70 -25.31 -15.14
N PHE A 249 4.95 -25.73 -15.24
CA PHE A 249 5.87 -25.26 -16.27
C PHE A 249 5.28 -25.50 -17.68
N LEU A 250 4.82 -26.72 -17.95
CA LEU A 250 4.21 -27.04 -19.25
C LEU A 250 2.91 -26.26 -19.51
N TYR A 251 2.11 -26.05 -18.48
CA TYR A 251 0.88 -25.26 -18.57
C TYR A 251 1.18 -23.82 -18.98
N LEU A 252 2.17 -23.18 -18.36
CA LEU A 252 2.59 -21.81 -18.68
C LEU A 252 3.08 -21.68 -20.13
N GLU A 253 3.76 -22.71 -20.63
CA GLU A 253 4.26 -22.75 -21.99
C GLU A 253 3.16 -22.90 -23.04
N ILE A 254 2.14 -23.68 -22.70
CA ILE A 254 1.00 -23.93 -23.58
C ILE A 254 0.07 -22.72 -23.68
N GLU A 255 -0.22 -22.06 -22.56
CA GLU A 255 -1.14 -20.92 -22.53
C GLU A 255 -0.48 -19.59 -22.94
N ASN A 256 0.83 -19.59 -23.18
CA ASN A 256 1.62 -18.39 -23.48
C ASN A 256 1.31 -17.22 -22.51
N HIS A 257 1.22 -17.54 -21.22
CA HIS A 257 0.84 -16.54 -20.23
C HIS A 257 1.89 -15.42 -20.15
N HIS A 258 1.45 -14.16 -20.14
CA HIS A 258 2.34 -13.01 -19.88
C HIS A 258 3.10 -13.14 -18.54
N SER A 259 2.56 -13.92 -17.61
CA SER A 259 3.18 -14.24 -16.32
C SER A 259 4.32 -15.25 -16.40
N LYS A 260 4.61 -15.79 -17.59
CA LYS A 260 5.69 -16.73 -17.85
C LYS A 260 7.04 -16.14 -17.43
N SER A 261 7.47 -15.05 -18.05
CA SER A 261 8.75 -14.38 -17.75
C SER A 261 8.87 -14.01 -16.27
N THR A 262 7.74 -13.66 -15.68
CA THR A 262 7.59 -13.39 -14.27
C THR A 262 7.97 -14.60 -13.41
N ILE A 263 7.36 -15.77 -13.64
CA ILE A 263 7.57 -16.98 -12.83
C ILE A 263 8.98 -17.53 -13.05
N PHE A 264 9.49 -17.48 -14.28
CA PHE A 264 10.85 -17.92 -14.61
C PHE A 264 11.93 -17.07 -13.94
N GLY A 265 11.78 -15.75 -13.92
CA GLY A 265 12.76 -14.85 -13.29
C GLY A 265 12.85 -14.97 -11.76
N MET A 266 11.98 -15.77 -11.14
CA MET A 266 11.91 -15.96 -9.69
C MET A 266 12.51 -17.29 -9.22
N ASN A 267 13.23 -17.99 -10.10
CA ASN A 267 13.89 -19.27 -9.77
C ASN A 267 12.94 -20.34 -9.23
N PHE A 268 11.64 -20.21 -9.52
CA PHE A 268 10.58 -21.08 -9.01
C PHE A 268 10.77 -22.56 -9.40
N PHE A 269 11.52 -22.78 -10.48
CA PHE A 269 11.78 -24.08 -11.10
C PHE A 269 13.23 -24.58 -10.94
N GLU A 270 14.05 -23.99 -10.06
CA GLU A 270 15.47 -24.41 -9.89
C GLU A 270 15.62 -25.93 -9.69
N HIS A 271 14.78 -26.53 -8.84
CA HIS A 271 14.83 -27.97 -8.55
C HIS A 271 14.35 -28.88 -9.71
N LEU A 272 13.80 -28.32 -10.80
CA LEU A 272 13.54 -29.13 -11.99
C LEU A 272 14.83 -29.57 -12.69
N GLN A 273 15.97 -28.91 -12.40
CA GLN A 273 17.28 -29.32 -12.89
C GLN A 273 17.83 -30.57 -12.18
N ASP A 274 17.45 -30.79 -10.91
CA ASP A 274 17.97 -31.87 -10.07
C ASP A 274 17.30 -33.22 -10.33
N LEU A 275 16.08 -33.20 -10.87
CA LEU A 275 15.54 -34.41 -11.45
C LEU A 275 16.39 -34.81 -12.64
N HIS A 276 16.67 -36.11 -12.79
CA HIS A 276 17.21 -36.72 -14.02
C HIS A 276 16.23 -36.65 -15.20
N PHE A 277 15.68 -35.47 -15.43
CA PHE A 277 14.86 -35.08 -16.54
C PHE A 277 15.77 -34.56 -17.64
N ALA A 278 16.30 -35.49 -18.43
CA ALA A 278 16.63 -35.19 -19.81
C ALA A 278 15.50 -34.36 -20.46
N ASP A 279 14.24 -34.70 -20.16
CA ASP A 279 13.05 -34.13 -20.77
C ASP A 279 12.78 -32.68 -20.37
N ALA A 280 12.98 -32.29 -19.11
CA ALA A 280 12.73 -30.93 -18.63
C ALA A 280 13.86 -29.98 -19.05
N ARG A 281 15.10 -30.46 -19.12
CA ARG A 281 16.23 -29.71 -19.68
C ARG A 281 16.08 -29.56 -21.19
N ILE A 282 15.70 -30.62 -21.91
CA ILE A 282 15.36 -30.56 -23.34
C ILE A 282 14.21 -29.59 -23.57
N LEU A 283 13.09 -29.70 -22.83
CA LEU A 283 11.98 -28.75 -22.90
C LEU A 283 12.42 -27.32 -22.57
N HIS A 284 13.18 -27.12 -21.50
CA HIS A 284 13.71 -25.82 -21.11
C HIS A 284 14.60 -25.25 -22.22
N ASP A 285 15.61 -25.99 -22.68
CA ASP A 285 16.53 -25.60 -23.75
C ASP A 285 15.75 -25.28 -25.02
N ILE A 286 14.71 -26.05 -25.33
CA ILE A 286 13.83 -25.81 -26.47
C ILE A 286 13.05 -24.50 -26.35
N LEU A 287 12.49 -24.27 -25.17
CA LEU A 287 11.64 -23.13 -24.89
C LEU A 287 12.48 -21.86 -24.69
N THR A 288 13.71 -21.97 -24.20
CA THR A 288 14.68 -20.87 -24.15
C THR A 288 15.27 -20.54 -25.52
N PHE A 289 15.49 -21.54 -26.39
CA PHE A 289 15.89 -21.31 -27.78
C PHE A 289 14.81 -20.48 -28.51
N LYS A 290 13.53 -20.84 -28.34
CA LYS A 290 12.38 -20.05 -28.84
C LYS A 290 12.39 -18.60 -28.33
N HIS A 291 12.74 -18.36 -27.06
CA HIS A 291 12.85 -17.00 -26.52
C HIS A 291 14.03 -16.20 -27.11
N SER A 292 15.16 -16.84 -27.38
CA SER A 292 16.31 -16.16 -27.99
C SER A 292 16.04 -15.72 -29.44
N GLU A 293 15.28 -16.50 -30.22
CA GLU A 293 14.83 -16.10 -31.57
C GLU A 293 13.81 -14.96 -31.54
N GLU A 294 12.87 -14.94 -30.59
CA GLU A 294 11.89 -13.86 -30.46
C GLU A 294 12.54 -12.52 -30.07
N ILE A 295 13.55 -12.54 -29.18
CA ILE A 295 14.32 -11.34 -28.79
C ILE A 295 15.13 -10.81 -29.99
N ASN A 296 15.83 -11.69 -30.72
CA ASN A 296 16.61 -11.29 -31.89
C ASN A 296 15.75 -10.73 -33.03
N ASN A 297 14.50 -11.18 -33.18
CA ASN A 297 13.56 -10.64 -34.17
C ASN A 297 12.94 -9.30 -33.77
N LEU A 298 12.88 -8.98 -32.46
CA LEU A 298 12.43 -7.68 -31.96
C LEU A 298 13.49 -6.60 -32.12
N ASP A 299 14.78 -6.93 -31.94
CA ASP A 299 15.90 -6.00 -32.13
C ASP A 299 16.17 -5.66 -33.61
N PHE A 300 15.64 -6.44 -34.56
CA PHE A 300 15.68 -6.13 -35.99
C PHE A 300 14.56 -5.19 -36.46
N LEU A 301 13.57 -4.90 -35.60
CA LEU A 301 12.41 -4.06 -35.90
C LEU A 301 12.42 -2.71 -35.17
N THR A 302 13.51 -2.38 -34.47
CA THR A 302 13.80 -1.07 -33.87
C THR A 302 15.02 -0.43 -34.50
#